data_AF-A0A1Y0BLM4-F1
#
_entry.id   AF-A0A1Y0BLM4-F1
#
_cell.length_a   1.000
_cell.length_b   1.000
_cell.length_c   1.000
_cell.angle_alpha   90.00
_cell.angle_beta   90.00
_cell.angle_gamma   90.00
#
_symmetry.space_group_name_H-M   'P 1'
#
loop_
_entity.id
_entity.type
_entity.pdbx_description
1 polymer ?
#
loop_
_entity_poly.entity_id
_entity_poly.type
_entity_poly.pdbx_seq_one_letter_code
_entity_poly.pdbx_strand_id
1 'polypeptide(L)'
;MKVLLLAAVAAAQPAPYKLILAWSQGGVTVIDYPSAARCEQARTIVDAERDARVEGAKRRAAAQGGVLTGAPWNLYALCIPG
;
A
#
# COMPACT_ATOMS: atom_id res chain seq x y z
N MET A 1 -23.02 -50.41 0.62
CA MET A 1 -22.69 -49.15 -0.10
C MET A 1 -22.38 -48.09 0.94
N LYS A 2 -21.11 -47.71 1.09
CA LYS A 2 -20.66 -46.77 2.12
C LYS A 2 -20.29 -45.46 1.42
N VAL A 3 -21.19 -44.48 1.47
CA VAL A 3 -20.96 -43.15 0.91
C VAL A 3 -19.99 -42.42 1.84
N LEU A 4 -18.74 -42.28 1.41
CA LEU A 4 -17.78 -41.37 2.02
C LEU A 4 -18.18 -39.95 1.64
N LEU A 5 -18.92 -39.27 2.53
CA LEU A 5 -19.09 -37.83 2.44
C LEU A 5 -17.72 -37.18 2.66
N LEU A 6 -17.11 -36.70 1.58
CA LEU A 6 -16.04 -35.71 1.67
C LEU A 6 -16.63 -34.43 2.26
N ALA A 7 -16.43 -34.22 3.56
CA ALA A 7 -16.57 -32.90 4.16
C ALA A 7 -15.42 -32.04 3.63
N ALA A 8 -15.67 -31.30 2.55
CA ALA A 8 -14.80 -30.23 2.13
C ALA A 8 -14.80 -29.20 3.27
N VAL A 9 -13.74 -29.19 4.07
CA VAL A 9 -13.43 -28.07 4.95
C VAL A 9 -13.18 -26.90 4.01
N ALA A 10 -14.20 -26.07 3.81
CA ALA A 10 -14.01 -24.73 3.28
C ALA A 10 -13.15 -24.00 4.32
N ALA A 11 -11.84 -24.15 4.22
CA ALA A 11 -10.91 -23.31 4.94
C ALA A 11 -11.28 -21.89 4.53
N ALA A 12 -11.81 -21.11 5.49
CA ALA A 12 -11.98 -19.68 5.32
C ALA A 12 -10.61 -19.16 4.86
N GLN A 13 -10.49 -18.87 3.56
CA GLN A 13 -9.27 -18.32 3.01
C GLN A 13 -9.04 -17.04 3.83
N PRO A 14 -7.87 -16.89 4.49
CA PRO A 14 -7.60 -15.66 5.22
C PRO A 14 -7.83 -14.50 4.27
N ALA A 15 -8.70 -13.56 4.67
CA ALA A 15 -9.01 -12.42 3.82
C ALA A 15 -7.69 -11.73 3.44
N PRO A 16 -7.46 -11.46 2.14
CA PRO A 16 -6.19 -10.91 1.70
C PRO A 16 -5.96 -9.56 2.39
N TYR A 17 -4.71 -9.28 2.77
CA TYR A 17 -4.35 -7.97 3.28
C TYR A 17 -4.41 -6.95 2.15
N LYS A 18 -4.93 -5.76 2.42
CA LYS A 18 -5.07 -4.69 1.44
C LYS A 18 -4.04 -3.62 1.70
N LEU A 19 -3.24 -3.31 0.68
CA LEU A 19 -2.45 -2.09 0.62
C LEU A 19 -3.32 -0.98 0.03
N ILE A 20 -3.59 0.05 0.83
CA ILE A 20 -4.34 1.24 0.47
C ILE A 20 -3.33 2.36 0.17
N LEU A 21 -3.39 2.90 -1.04
CA LEU A 21 -2.59 4.06 -1.46
C LEU A 21 -3.52 5.23 -1.74
N ALA A 22 -3.38 6.32 -0.99
CA ALA A 22 -4.12 7.55 -1.21
C ALA A 22 -3.29 8.54 -2.03
N TRP A 23 -3.85 9.05 -3.12
CA TRP A 23 -3.16 9.97 -4.03
C TRP A 23 -3.53 11.42 -3.76
N SER A 24 -2.56 12.32 -3.92
CA SER A 24 -2.74 13.76 -3.69
C SER A 24 -3.72 14.42 -4.66
N GLN A 25 -3.79 13.92 -5.90
CA GLN A 25 -4.76 14.34 -6.93
C GLN A 25 -6.18 13.77 -6.74
N GLY A 26 -6.43 13.09 -5.62
CA GLY A 26 -7.66 12.36 -5.38
C GLY A 26 -7.59 10.94 -5.93
N GLY A 27 -8.37 10.06 -5.31
CA GLY A 27 -8.42 8.64 -5.64
C GLY A 27 -7.64 7.75 -4.66
N VAL A 28 -8.03 6.49 -4.66
CA VAL A 28 -7.47 5.44 -3.81
C VAL A 28 -7.17 4.23 -4.68
N THR A 29 -5.95 3.71 -4.57
CA THR A 29 -5.60 2.40 -5.14
C THR A 29 -5.62 1.37 -4.02
N VAL A 30 -6.22 0.21 -4.31
CA VAL A 30 -6.29 -0.93 -3.39
C VAL A 30 -5.61 -2.12 -4.06
N ILE A 31 -4.65 -2.73 -3.38
CA ILE A 31 -3.88 -3.88 -3.88
C ILE A 31 -3.99 -5.02 -2.85
N ASP A 32 -4.39 -6.20 -3.31
CA ASP A 32 -4.49 -7.39 -2.46
C ASP A 32 -3.14 -8.11 -2.33
N TYR A 33 -2.80 -8.49 -1.10
CA TYR A 33 -1.62 -9.27 -0.75
C TYR A 33 -2.02 -10.52 0.04
N PRO A 34 -1.30 -11.64 -0.17
CA PRO A 34 -1.64 -12.91 0.48
C PRO A 34 -1.27 -12.95 1.98
N SER A 35 -0.54 -11.96 2.49
CA SER A 35 -0.15 -11.90 3.90
C SER A 35 0.18 -10.48 4.36
N ALA A 36 0.09 -10.26 5.68
CA ALA A 36 0.49 -9.00 6.33
C ALA A 36 1.93 -8.62 5.97
N ALA A 37 2.86 -9.58 6.06
CA ALA A 37 4.28 -9.35 5.81
C ALA A 37 4.54 -8.85 4.37
N ARG A 38 3.84 -9.40 3.37
CA ARG A 38 3.96 -8.94 1.99
C ARG A 38 3.36 -7.55 1.77
N CYS A 39 2.23 -7.26 2.41
CA CYS A 39 1.65 -5.93 2.39
C CYS A 39 2.61 -4.90 3.00
N GLU A 40 3.13 -5.16 4.20
CA GLU A 40 4.04 -4.27 4.93
C GLU A 40 5.35 -4.03 4.18
N GLN A 41 5.88 -5.07 3.54
CA GLN A 41 7.04 -4.93 2.67
C GLN A 41 6.74 -3.98 1.49
N ALA A 42 5.58 -4.15 0.84
CA ALA A 42 5.17 -3.26 -0.25
C ALA A 42 4.93 -1.82 0.23
N ARG A 43 4.27 -1.64 1.38
CA ARG A 43 4.08 -0.34 2.04
C ARG A 43 5.42 0.38 2.25
N THR A 44 6.39 -0.34 2.81
CA THR A 44 7.74 0.20 3.07
C THR A 44 8.43 0.67 1.79
N ILE A 45 8.31 -0.09 0.70
CA ILE A 45 8.87 0.31 -0.61
C ILE A 45 8.19 1.58 -1.13
N VAL A 46 6.87 1.65 -1.05
CA VAL A 46 6.09 2.83 -1.48
C VAL A 46 6.43 4.06 -0.64
N ASP A 47 6.57 3.92 0.67
CA ASP A 47 6.98 5.00 1.56
C ASP A 47 8.40 5.50 1.25
N ALA A 48 9.34 4.58 1.02
CA ALA A 48 10.72 4.94 0.65
C ALA A 48 10.77 5.68 -0.70
N GLU A 49 9.99 5.26 -1.69
CA GLU A 49 9.89 5.95 -2.97
C GLU A 49 9.29 7.35 -2.82
N ARG A 50 8.21 7.48 -2.02
CA ARG A 50 7.60 8.78 -1.69
C ARG A 50 8.63 9.71 -1.08
N ASP A 51 9.35 9.26 -0.06
CA ASP A 51 10.30 10.08 0.68
C ASP A 51 11.46 10.52 -0.22
N ALA A 52 12.00 9.61 -1.04
CA ALA A 52 13.02 9.95 -2.03
C ALA A 52 12.55 11.03 -3.02
N ARG A 53 11.30 10.94 -3.49
CA ARG A 53 10.70 11.94 -4.38
C ARG A 53 10.48 13.28 -3.68
N VAL A 54 9.97 13.27 -2.45
CA VAL A 54 9.78 14.47 -1.62
C VAL A 54 11.12 15.18 -1.40
N GLU A 55 12.17 14.45 -1.00
CA GLU A 55 13.49 15.03 -0.80
C GLU A 55 14.12 15.54 -2.11
N GLY A 56 13.86 14.87 -3.22
CA GLY A 56 14.21 15.38 -4.55
C GLY A 56 13.50 16.70 -4.88
N ALA A 57 12.21 16.80 -4.59
CA ALA A 57 11.42 18.01 -4.81
C ALA A 57 11.85 19.17 -3.91
N LYS A 58 12.10 18.91 -2.62
CA LYS A 58 12.64 19.90 -1.68
C LYS A 58 13.96 20.49 -2.17
N ARG A 59 14.90 19.64 -2.61
CA ARG A 59 16.18 20.09 -3.15
C ARG A 59 16.01 20.99 -4.39
N ARG A 60 15.13 20.63 -5.32
CA ARG A 60 14.83 21.47 -6.49
C ARG A 60 14.19 22.80 -6.11
N ALA A 61 13.24 22.80 -5.17
CA ALA A 61 12.59 24.02 -4.69
C ALA A 61 13.61 24.95 -4.02
N ALA A 62 14.46 24.41 -3.14
CA ALA A 62 15.50 25.17 -2.45
C ALA A 62 16.51 25.81 -3.43
N ALA A 63 16.90 25.09 -4.48
CA ALA A 63 17.79 25.62 -5.53
C ALA A 63 17.19 26.82 -6.29
N GLN A 64 15.87 26.99 -6.25
CA GLN A 64 15.14 28.09 -6.89
C GLN A 64 14.70 29.17 -5.87
N GLY A 65 15.18 29.10 -4.62
CA GLY A 65 14.78 30.02 -3.55
C GLY A 65 13.37 29.77 -3.01
N GLY A 66 12.75 28.64 -3.34
CA GLY A 66 11.41 28.26 -2.91
C GLY A 66 11.37 27.26 -1.76
N VAL A 67 10.17 27.06 -1.21
CA VAL A 67 9.88 26.05 -0.19
C VAL A 67 8.75 25.14 -0.69
N LEU A 68 8.90 23.84 -0.46
CA LEU A 68 7.84 22.87 -0.74
C LEU A 68 6.82 22.89 0.41
N THR A 69 5.56 23.24 0.12
CA THR A 69 4.49 23.34 1.13
C THR A 69 3.53 22.14 1.14
N GLY A 70 3.74 21.12 0.30
CA GLY A 70 2.90 19.92 0.25
C GLY A 70 3.55 18.72 -0.46
N ALA A 71 3.02 17.52 -0.24
CA ALA A 71 3.48 16.28 -0.90
C ALA A 71 2.70 16.05 -2.21
N PRO A 72 3.34 16.13 -3.39
CA PRO A 72 2.61 16.21 -4.66
C PRO A 72 2.29 14.86 -5.34
N TRP A 73 2.38 13.72 -4.64
CA TRP A 73 2.24 12.39 -5.27
C TRP A 73 1.28 11.48 -4.49
N ASN A 74 1.73 10.80 -3.44
CA ASN A 74 0.94 9.95 -2.55
C ASN A 74 0.92 10.52 -1.13
N LEU A 75 -0.26 10.58 -0.52
CA LEU A 75 -0.48 11.10 0.82
C LEU A 75 -0.03 10.10 1.88
N TYR A 76 -0.45 8.84 1.74
CA TYR A 76 -0.08 7.75 2.63
C TYR A 76 -0.26 6.38 1.98
N ALA A 77 0.42 5.39 2.56
CA ALA A 77 0.26 3.97 2.28
C ALA A 77 -0.11 3.24 3.59
N LEU A 78 -1.13 2.40 3.56
CA LEU A 78 -1.62 1.66 4.74
C LEU A 78 -1.87 0.20 4.40
N CYS A 79 -1.49 -0.69 5.32
CA CYS A 79 -1.84 -2.10 5.25
C CYS A 79 -2.96 -2.40 6.24
N ILE A 80 -4.05 -2.97 5.74
CA ILE A 80 -5.20 -3.36 6.55
C ILE A 80 -5.56 -4.83 6.28
N PRO A 81 -6.09 -5.56 7.27
CA PRO A 81 -6.80 -6.81 7.01
C PRO A 81 -7.98 -6.53 6.06
N GLY A 82 -8.17 -7.40 5.06
CA GLY A 82 -9.23 -7.26 4.06
C GLY A 82 -10.58 -7.77 4.49
#